data_AF-A0A2P5HEC9-F1
#
_entry.id   AF-A0A2P5HEC9-F1
#
_cell.length_a   1.000
_cell.length_b   1.000
_cell.length_c   1.000
_cell.angle_alpha   90.00
_cell.angle_beta   90.00
_cell.angle_gamma   90.00
#
_symmetry.space_group_name_H-M   'P 1'
#
loop_
_entity.id
_entity.type
_entity.pdbx_description
1 polymer ?
#
loop_
_entity_poly.entity_id
_entity_poly.type
_entity_poly.pdbx_seq_one_letter_code
_entity_poly.pdbx_strand_id
1 'polypeptide(L)'
;MAWKSTSLPVLILSLACLSAAHTIPNPGLVHTDRVAQRAANETIINPIEGLLNKRGGDPADFGWIKRWAAVGDSFTAGIGSGTPLGSALSSNDDWKCSRYDGAYGKVLNRAFGGAVESFQFVACSGDRTEDIYKQIQDMEGELDLVIMTAGGNDLCLADMISSCVFFKHTDDECEEVISVAQNNIETILKDNVKQVIEALDAKMKKDSIVVVNGYAQFFNTDKDDNCGGQDWTLFPPLGTALPLTLARRKRFNDLVVQINSAIKDVVEDIASNSNTKFTIGFSNWDPWVYSGVSGQFCDPSSTGEYPDSKQEDLQFFKRNTIPEEGSGELRRRERRDLTPPRDLPYGTLSHAAIASSSLRNSRNPSAVALNKLDRRAPTPPSCPGDGSWTANNPVSDAIGKSFHPNEQGHITIASFASERLMELRAQVLGVDAGSCPSPTADIFTCWQKEGRKAYASADGMNENYKTFCEKDMKLVYRGGSVGYIGSATYHKGTPDEQVFAVQLPESASTLGSGITHA
;
A
#
# COMPACT_ATOMS: atom_id res chain seq x y z
N MET A 1 -21.44 16.96 24.19
CA MET A 1 -20.43 15.96 24.60
C MET A 1 -20.04 15.17 23.37
N ALA A 2 -18.73 14.95 23.21
CA ALA A 2 -18.04 14.15 22.18
C ALA A 2 -18.06 14.69 20.74
N TRP A 3 -16.96 15.34 20.33
CA TRP A 3 -16.45 15.32 18.96
C TRP A 3 -15.05 14.70 19.01
N LYS A 4 -14.89 13.53 18.38
CA LYS A 4 -13.61 12.82 18.23
C LYS A 4 -12.86 13.47 17.06
N SER A 5 -11.65 13.94 17.31
CA SER A 5 -10.71 14.44 16.31
C SER A 5 -9.74 13.31 15.96
N THR A 6 -9.83 12.76 14.76
CA THR A 6 -8.82 11.86 14.17
C THR A 6 -7.85 12.70 13.34
N SER A 7 -6.56 12.59 13.65
CA SER A 7 -5.47 13.45 13.16
C SER A 7 -4.56 12.64 12.25
N LEU A 8 -4.11 13.21 11.14
CA LEU A 8 -3.42 12.53 10.05
C LEU A 8 -2.07 13.21 9.76
N PRO A 9 -0.94 12.48 9.62
CA PRO A 9 0.39 13.09 9.49
C PRO A 9 0.78 13.49 8.05
N VAL A 10 1.60 14.53 7.96
CA VAL A 10 2.08 15.26 6.76
C VAL A 10 2.94 14.41 5.80
N LEU A 11 3.44 13.25 6.24
CA LEU A 11 4.36 12.40 5.44
C LEU A 11 3.70 11.74 4.22
N ILE A 12 2.37 11.57 4.23
CA ILE A 12 1.59 10.98 3.13
C ILE A 12 1.77 11.79 1.81
N LEU A 13 1.98 13.11 1.90
CA LEU A 13 2.20 13.95 0.71
C LEU A 13 3.58 13.76 0.06
N SER A 14 4.61 13.42 0.83
CA SER A 14 6.00 13.34 0.35
C SER A 14 6.23 12.13 -0.55
N LEU A 15 5.62 10.98 -0.24
CA LEU A 15 5.70 9.75 -1.03
C LEU A 15 4.80 9.79 -2.27
N ALA A 16 3.66 10.51 -2.22
CA ALA A 16 2.80 10.72 -3.37
C ALA A 16 3.46 11.57 -4.47
N CYS A 17 4.32 12.54 -4.11
CA CYS A 17 4.98 13.42 -5.08
C CYS A 17 6.08 12.74 -5.93
N LEU A 18 6.76 11.72 -5.40
CA LEU A 18 7.80 10.97 -6.13
C LEU A 18 7.23 10.17 -7.31
N SER A 19 5.94 9.82 -7.27
CA SER A 19 5.27 9.00 -8.30
C SER A 19 4.79 9.80 -9.51
N ALA A 20 4.68 11.12 -9.40
CA ALA A 20 4.16 12.00 -10.45
C ALA A 20 5.21 12.39 -11.52
N ALA A 21 6.48 12.01 -11.35
CA ALA A 21 7.55 12.27 -12.32
C ALA A 21 7.61 11.19 -13.43
N HIS A 22 6.51 10.97 -14.16
CA HIS A 22 6.55 10.25 -15.44
C HIS A 22 6.81 11.24 -16.57
N THR A 23 8.03 11.24 -17.08
CA THR A 23 8.38 11.96 -18.31
C THR A 23 7.84 11.20 -19.53
N ILE A 24 6.95 11.84 -20.29
CA ILE A 24 6.52 11.36 -21.60
C ILE A 24 7.64 11.71 -22.60
N PRO A 25 8.31 10.74 -23.27
CA PRO A 25 9.29 11.06 -24.29
C PRO A 25 8.55 11.54 -25.56
N ASN A 26 8.75 12.81 -25.92
CA ASN A 26 8.27 13.37 -27.17
C ASN A 26 9.29 13.06 -28.28
N PRO A 27 8.94 12.31 -29.34
CA PRO A 27 9.89 11.94 -30.39
C PRO A 27 9.95 13.05 -31.43
N GLY A 28 11.03 13.83 -31.42
CA GLY A 28 11.36 14.70 -32.55
C GLY A 28 12.09 15.96 -32.15
N LEU A 29 13.42 15.92 -32.16
CA LEU A 29 14.28 16.97 -32.72
C LEU A 29 15.73 16.50 -32.73
N VAL A 30 16.25 16.33 -33.94
CA VAL A 30 17.63 15.99 -34.27
C VAL A 30 18.45 17.28 -34.39
N HIS A 31 19.72 17.21 -33.93
CA HIS A 31 20.84 18.15 -34.14
C HIS A 31 20.82 19.48 -33.35
N THR A 32 21.89 19.95 -32.68
CA THR A 32 23.34 19.79 -32.87
C THR A 32 24.12 19.98 -31.54
N ASP A 33 25.19 19.20 -31.38
CA ASP A 33 26.26 19.39 -30.42
C ASP A 33 27.00 20.72 -30.61
N ARG A 34 27.20 21.49 -29.53
CA ARG A 34 28.41 22.34 -29.30
C ARG A 34 28.52 23.08 -27.95
N VAL A 35 27.86 22.61 -26.89
CA VAL A 35 28.01 23.22 -25.54
C VAL A 35 28.62 22.26 -24.50
N ALA A 36 28.78 20.98 -24.84
CA ALA A 36 29.12 19.91 -23.90
C ALA A 36 30.61 19.78 -23.47
N GLN A 37 31.49 20.77 -23.73
CA GLN A 37 32.94 20.60 -23.47
C GLN A 37 33.63 21.71 -22.65
N ARG A 38 32.91 22.57 -21.92
CA ARG A 38 33.56 23.62 -21.10
C ARG A 38 33.15 23.73 -19.63
N ALA A 39 32.51 22.71 -19.05
CA ALA A 39 32.16 22.68 -17.63
C ALA A 39 32.80 21.51 -16.86
N ALA A 40 33.94 21.00 -17.33
CA ALA A 40 34.60 19.82 -16.75
C ALA A 40 35.67 20.17 -15.68
N ASN A 41 35.55 21.29 -14.95
CA ASN A 41 36.59 21.63 -13.96
C ASN A 41 36.13 22.40 -12.71
N GLU A 42 34.86 22.30 -12.34
CA GLU A 42 34.44 22.63 -10.98
C GLU A 42 34.15 21.32 -10.24
N THR A 43 34.84 21.11 -9.14
CA THR A 43 34.56 20.06 -8.14
C THR A 43 33.07 20.07 -7.82
N ILE A 44 32.33 19.11 -8.40
CA ILE A 44 30.98 18.79 -8.01
C ILE A 44 31.07 18.20 -6.60
N ILE A 45 30.88 19.06 -5.58
CA ILE A 45 30.41 18.57 -4.30
C ILE A 45 28.99 18.07 -4.56
N ASN A 46 28.82 16.75 -4.58
CA ASN A 46 27.52 16.11 -4.76
C ASN A 46 26.57 16.61 -3.67
N PRO A 47 25.44 17.28 -4.00
CA PRO A 47 24.47 17.75 -3.00
C PRO A 47 23.78 16.62 -2.22
N ILE A 48 24.01 15.36 -2.61
CA ILE A 48 23.43 14.16 -2.01
C ILE A 48 24.13 13.77 -0.70
N GLU A 49 25.40 14.12 -0.51
CA GLU A 49 26.11 13.83 0.75
C GLU A 49 25.63 14.69 1.94
N GLY A 50 24.97 15.82 1.68
CA GLY A 50 24.49 16.74 2.71
C GLY A 50 23.20 16.31 3.43
N LEU A 51 22.45 15.37 2.85
CA LEU A 51 21.24 14.77 3.47
C LEU A 51 21.55 13.53 4.31
N LEU A 52 22.80 13.05 4.27
CA LEU A 52 23.26 11.84 4.97
C LEU A 52 24.01 12.11 6.28
N ASN A 53 23.97 13.35 6.79
CA ASN A 53 24.45 13.69 8.13
C ASN A 53 23.28 13.97 9.09
N LYS A 54 22.24 13.14 9.05
CA LYS A 54 21.38 12.97 10.22
C LYS A 54 22.21 12.23 11.27
N ARG A 55 22.32 12.80 12.48
CA ARG A 55 23.13 12.23 13.56
C ARG A 55 22.69 10.79 13.80
N GLY A 56 23.63 9.87 14.03
CA GLY A 56 23.32 8.51 14.48
C GLY A 56 22.47 8.58 15.75
N GLY A 57 21.16 8.40 15.60
CA GLY A 57 20.17 8.75 16.63
C GLY A 57 18.84 9.29 16.09
N ASP A 58 18.74 9.72 14.82
CA ASP A 58 17.45 10.06 14.18
C ASP A 58 16.72 8.77 13.74
N PRO A 59 15.50 8.48 14.25
CA PRO A 59 14.71 7.33 13.80
C PRO A 59 14.32 7.38 12.31
N ALA A 60 14.32 8.58 11.71
CA ALA A 60 14.06 8.81 10.29
C ALA A 60 15.32 8.66 9.40
N ASP A 61 16.47 8.30 9.98
CA ASP A 61 17.65 7.88 9.22
C ASP A 61 17.56 6.37 8.93
N PHE A 62 17.45 6.03 7.64
CA PHE A 62 17.40 4.64 7.16
C PHE A 62 18.78 4.06 6.83
N GLY A 63 19.87 4.79 7.08
CA GLY A 63 21.23 4.38 6.74
C GLY A 63 21.72 3.08 7.40
N TRP A 64 21.05 2.64 8.48
CA TRP A 64 21.32 1.40 9.19
C TRP A 64 20.74 0.14 8.51
N ILE A 65 19.83 0.30 7.55
CA ILE A 65 19.18 -0.80 6.83
C ILE A 65 20.10 -1.25 5.69
N LYS A 66 21.02 -2.18 5.98
CA LYS A 66 21.98 -2.71 4.99
C LYS A 66 21.44 -3.94 4.30
N ARG A 67 20.90 -4.87 5.07
CA ARG A 67 20.35 -6.16 4.60
C ARG A 67 18.91 -6.27 5.05
N TRP A 68 17.99 -6.41 4.12
CA TRP A 68 16.57 -6.48 4.49
C TRP A 68 15.75 -7.30 3.51
N ALA A 69 14.54 -7.67 3.92
CA ALA A 69 13.65 -8.49 3.10
C ALA A 69 12.19 -8.02 3.11
N ALA A 70 11.52 -8.24 1.97
CA ALA A 70 10.07 -8.15 1.84
C ALA A 70 9.52 -9.56 1.57
N VAL A 71 8.72 -10.05 2.52
CA VAL A 71 8.29 -11.45 2.64
C VAL A 71 6.78 -11.47 2.80
N GLY A 72 6.07 -12.45 2.24
CA GLY A 72 4.63 -12.54 2.45
C GLY A 72 3.85 -12.97 1.23
N ASP A 73 2.59 -12.58 1.23
CA ASP A 73 1.61 -12.92 0.20
C ASP A 73 1.58 -11.91 -0.97
N SER A 74 0.48 -11.94 -1.73
CA SER A 74 0.22 -11.08 -2.88
C SER A 74 0.21 -9.59 -2.57
N PHE A 75 -0.15 -9.16 -1.36
CA PHE A 75 -0.10 -7.75 -0.95
C PHE A 75 1.35 -7.30 -0.79
N THR A 76 2.28 -8.20 -0.43
CA THR A 76 3.71 -7.90 -0.43
C THR A 76 4.31 -8.00 -1.84
N ALA A 77 3.91 -9.00 -2.63
CA ALA A 77 4.39 -9.19 -4.01
C ALA A 77 3.96 -8.06 -4.98
N GLY A 78 2.81 -7.44 -4.69
CA GLY A 78 2.28 -6.29 -5.42
C GLY A 78 1.72 -6.62 -6.79
N ILE A 79 1.02 -7.75 -6.90
CA ILE A 79 0.41 -8.20 -8.15
C ILE A 79 -0.36 -7.06 -8.86
N GLY A 80 0.10 -6.71 -10.05
CA GLY A 80 -0.52 -5.70 -10.90
C GLY A 80 -0.09 -4.26 -10.66
N SER A 81 0.67 -3.96 -9.59
CA SER A 81 1.12 -2.60 -9.25
C SER A 81 2.40 -2.23 -10.00
N GLY A 82 2.29 -1.43 -11.05
CA GLY A 82 3.41 -1.07 -11.91
C GLY A 82 3.75 -2.14 -12.95
N THR A 83 5.04 -2.42 -13.14
CA THR A 83 5.57 -3.36 -14.16
C THR A 83 5.96 -4.70 -13.52
N PRO A 84 5.61 -5.85 -14.13
CA PRO A 84 6.05 -7.15 -13.64
C PRO A 84 7.57 -7.29 -13.72
N LEU A 85 8.19 -7.84 -12.67
CA LEU A 85 9.64 -8.04 -12.59
C LEU A 85 10.14 -9.25 -13.40
N GLY A 86 9.23 -10.14 -13.80
CA GLY A 86 9.52 -11.32 -14.58
C GLY A 86 8.53 -11.55 -15.72
N SER A 87 8.90 -12.44 -16.62
CA SER A 87 8.06 -12.95 -17.70
C SER A 87 8.18 -14.47 -17.80
N ALA A 88 7.32 -15.11 -18.58
CA ALA A 88 7.45 -16.54 -18.88
C ALA A 88 8.80 -16.92 -19.53
N LEU A 89 9.57 -15.94 -20.03
CA LEU A 89 10.85 -16.13 -20.70
C LEU A 89 12.07 -15.64 -19.89
N SER A 90 11.85 -14.92 -18.77
CA SER A 90 12.93 -14.30 -17.99
C SER A 90 12.52 -14.11 -16.53
N SER A 91 13.43 -14.36 -15.58
CA SER A 91 13.13 -14.22 -14.14
C SER A 91 11.89 -15.03 -13.72
N ASN A 92 11.97 -16.34 -13.94
CA ASN A 92 10.84 -17.27 -13.82
C ASN A 92 10.19 -17.22 -12.42
N ASP A 93 10.96 -17.00 -11.36
CA ASP A 93 10.41 -16.97 -10.00
C ASP A 93 9.63 -15.68 -9.74
N ASP A 94 10.11 -14.52 -10.21
CA ASP A 94 9.37 -13.26 -10.12
C ASP A 94 8.07 -13.32 -10.91
N TRP A 95 8.09 -13.97 -12.08
CA TRP A 95 6.90 -14.21 -12.89
C TRP A 95 5.90 -15.14 -12.21
N LYS A 96 6.35 -16.28 -11.68
CA LYS A 96 5.49 -17.24 -10.95
C LYS A 96 4.88 -16.64 -9.70
N CYS A 97 5.61 -15.77 -9.03
CA CYS A 97 5.17 -15.13 -7.80
C CYS A 97 4.40 -13.82 -8.03
N SER A 98 4.16 -13.43 -9.28
CA SER A 98 3.51 -12.19 -9.67
C SER A 98 4.08 -10.97 -8.92
N ARG A 99 5.42 -10.82 -8.93
CA ARG A 99 6.13 -9.71 -8.29
C ARG A 99 6.25 -8.51 -9.22
N TYR A 100 5.89 -7.33 -8.73
CA TYR A 100 5.91 -6.09 -9.51
C TYR A 100 6.78 -5.00 -8.87
N ASP A 101 7.23 -4.04 -9.68
CA ASP A 101 8.10 -2.94 -9.24
C ASP A 101 7.38 -1.82 -8.47
N GLY A 102 6.05 -1.77 -8.52
CA GLY A 102 5.18 -0.88 -7.74
C GLY A 102 4.81 -1.44 -6.37
N ALA A 103 5.25 -2.65 -6.02
CA ALA A 103 5.04 -3.22 -4.70
C ALA A 103 5.65 -2.34 -3.59
N TYR A 104 5.03 -2.31 -2.41
CA TYR A 104 5.45 -1.42 -1.33
C TYR A 104 6.89 -1.69 -0.86
N GLY A 105 7.35 -2.95 -0.92
CA GLY A 105 8.76 -3.28 -0.65
C GLY A 105 9.72 -2.67 -1.68
N LYS A 106 9.33 -2.58 -2.95
CA LYS A 106 10.13 -1.92 -3.99
C LYS A 106 10.11 -0.40 -3.83
N VAL A 107 8.99 0.18 -3.41
CA VAL A 107 8.88 1.61 -3.05
C VAL A 107 9.86 1.93 -1.92
N LEU A 108 9.82 1.17 -0.83
CA LEU A 108 10.72 1.34 0.31
C LEU A 108 12.18 1.12 -0.05
N ASN A 109 12.49 0.13 -0.90
CA ASN A 109 13.87 -0.09 -1.35
C ASN A 109 14.44 1.13 -2.08
N ARG A 110 13.62 1.79 -2.91
CA ARG A 110 14.03 3.04 -3.56
C ARG A 110 14.25 4.16 -2.56
N ALA A 111 13.41 4.25 -1.52
CA ALA A 111 13.51 5.25 -0.47
C ALA A 111 14.75 5.05 0.43
N PHE A 112 15.12 3.81 0.76
CA PHE A 112 16.34 3.50 1.51
C PHE A 112 17.61 3.76 0.71
N GLY A 113 17.52 3.68 -0.63
CA GLY A 113 18.56 4.14 -1.55
C GLY A 113 19.88 3.40 -1.41
N GLY A 114 21.00 4.12 -1.55
CA GLY A 114 22.35 3.55 -1.59
C GLY A 114 22.85 2.96 -0.27
N ALA A 115 22.09 3.07 0.81
CA ALA A 115 22.43 2.42 2.07
C ALA A 115 22.26 0.89 2.01
N VAL A 116 21.37 0.39 1.14
CA VAL A 116 21.03 -1.03 1.02
C VAL A 116 22.14 -1.77 0.27
N GLU A 117 22.73 -2.75 0.94
CA GLU A 117 23.71 -3.68 0.37
C GLU A 117 23.04 -4.93 -0.20
N SER A 118 21.94 -5.38 0.42
CA SER A 118 21.19 -6.56 0.00
C SER A 118 19.71 -6.40 0.28
N PHE A 119 18.89 -6.61 -0.75
CA PHE A 119 17.44 -6.65 -0.65
C PHE A 119 16.90 -7.98 -1.18
N GLN A 120 16.21 -8.73 -0.31
CA GLN A 120 15.56 -9.99 -0.67
C GLN A 120 14.06 -9.77 -0.88
N PHE A 121 13.59 -9.91 -2.12
CA PHE A 121 12.17 -9.83 -2.43
C PHE A 121 11.61 -11.22 -2.71
N VAL A 122 11.10 -11.87 -1.66
CA VAL A 122 10.71 -13.29 -1.72
C VAL A 122 9.20 -13.53 -1.65
N ALA A 123 8.41 -12.48 -1.38
CA ALA A 123 6.95 -12.55 -1.34
C ALA A 123 6.34 -13.17 -2.60
N CYS A 124 5.22 -13.87 -2.47
CA CYS A 124 4.64 -14.62 -3.56
C CYS A 124 3.11 -14.58 -3.52
N SER A 125 2.50 -14.33 -4.68
CA SER A 125 1.05 -14.31 -4.79
C SER A 125 0.45 -15.70 -4.54
N GLY A 126 -0.57 -15.76 -3.67
CA GLY A 126 -1.25 -17.00 -3.29
C GLY A 126 -0.63 -17.76 -2.11
N ASP A 127 0.54 -17.35 -1.63
CA ASP A 127 1.21 -18.01 -0.51
C ASP A 127 0.41 -17.85 0.79
N ARG A 128 0.25 -18.98 1.49
CA ARG A 128 -0.34 -19.05 2.84
C ARG A 128 0.75 -19.01 3.89
N THR A 129 0.39 -18.94 5.17
CA THR A 129 1.39 -18.94 6.26
C THR A 129 2.42 -20.09 6.17
N GLU A 130 2.02 -21.27 5.73
CA GLU A 130 2.95 -22.42 5.56
C GLU A 130 3.98 -22.25 4.43
N ASP A 131 3.65 -21.43 3.42
CA ASP A 131 4.53 -21.09 2.30
C ASP A 131 5.43 -19.92 2.71
N ILE A 132 4.86 -18.91 3.37
CA ILE A 132 5.61 -17.78 3.93
C ILE A 132 6.65 -18.27 4.96
N TYR A 133 6.31 -19.27 5.77
CA TYR A 133 7.28 -19.93 6.65
C TYR A 133 8.47 -20.50 5.88
N LYS A 134 8.24 -21.12 4.71
CA LYS A 134 9.31 -21.62 3.83
C LYS A 134 10.09 -20.49 3.18
N GLN A 135 9.42 -19.42 2.72
CA GLN A 135 10.10 -18.21 2.25
C GLN A 135 11.14 -17.77 3.29
N ILE A 136 10.74 -17.70 4.57
CA ILE A 136 11.64 -17.31 5.66
C ILE A 136 12.79 -18.29 5.86
N GLN A 137 12.52 -19.60 5.83
CA GLN A 137 13.55 -20.62 5.97
C GLN A 137 14.62 -20.52 4.87
N ASP A 138 14.22 -20.19 3.65
CA ASP A 138 15.11 -20.14 2.48
C ASP A 138 15.84 -18.79 2.31
N MET A 139 15.40 -17.73 3.00
CA MET A 139 16.08 -16.43 2.98
C MET A 139 17.50 -16.50 3.57
N GLU A 140 18.39 -15.65 3.06
CA GLU A 140 19.65 -15.34 3.73
C GLU A 140 19.40 -14.57 5.03
N GLY A 141 20.18 -14.87 6.07
CA GLY A 141 20.09 -14.22 7.38
C GLY A 141 20.89 -12.91 7.47
N GLU A 142 21.16 -12.52 8.71
CA GLU A 142 21.79 -11.25 9.09
C GLU A 142 20.99 -10.04 8.59
N LEU A 143 19.67 -10.07 8.79
CA LEU A 143 18.74 -9.03 8.38
C LEU A 143 18.61 -7.92 9.44
N ASP A 144 18.62 -6.68 8.96
CA ASP A 144 18.35 -5.46 9.73
C ASP A 144 16.85 -5.14 9.74
N LEU A 145 16.14 -5.44 8.64
CA LEU A 145 14.71 -5.18 8.50
C LEU A 145 13.98 -6.32 7.78
N VAL A 146 12.78 -6.66 8.25
CA VAL A 146 11.79 -7.43 7.49
C VAL A 146 10.48 -6.68 7.49
N ILE A 147 9.84 -6.59 6.33
CA ILE A 147 8.46 -6.13 6.21
C ILE A 147 7.60 -7.21 5.56
N MET A 148 6.36 -7.37 6.01
CA MET A 148 5.54 -8.48 5.56
C MET A 148 4.03 -8.29 5.68
N THR A 149 3.29 -9.05 4.87
CA THR A 149 1.87 -9.41 5.06
C THR A 149 1.75 -10.92 5.16
N ALA A 150 0.87 -11.42 6.02
CA ALA A 150 0.60 -12.85 6.17
C ALA A 150 -0.81 -13.10 6.74
N GLY A 151 -1.42 -14.21 6.34
CA GLY A 151 -2.67 -14.73 6.91
C GLY A 151 -3.93 -14.50 6.07
N GLY A 152 -3.93 -13.57 5.11
CA GLY A 152 -5.10 -13.31 4.27
C GLY A 152 -5.55 -14.54 3.45
N ASN A 153 -4.59 -15.27 2.88
CA ASN A 153 -4.87 -16.49 2.13
C ASN A 153 -5.30 -17.68 3.02
N ASP A 154 -4.95 -17.65 4.30
CA ASP A 154 -5.40 -18.64 5.29
C ASP A 154 -6.91 -18.52 5.58
N LEU A 155 -7.54 -17.40 5.18
CA LEU A 155 -8.98 -17.20 5.27
C LEU A 155 -9.73 -17.54 3.99
N CYS A 156 -9.06 -18.15 3.01
CA CYS A 156 -9.69 -18.53 1.74
C CYS A 156 -10.28 -17.33 0.99
N LEU A 157 -9.61 -16.17 1.08
CA LEU A 157 -10.09 -14.90 0.53
C LEU A 157 -10.40 -14.97 -0.97
N ALA A 158 -9.59 -15.70 -1.74
CA ALA A 158 -9.81 -15.88 -3.18
C ALA A 158 -11.11 -16.67 -3.48
N ASP A 159 -11.39 -17.74 -2.73
CA ASP A 159 -12.65 -18.49 -2.81
C ASP A 159 -13.84 -17.61 -2.40
N MET A 160 -13.65 -16.78 -1.38
CA MET A 160 -14.68 -15.87 -0.91
C MET A 160 -15.01 -14.82 -1.96
N ILE A 161 -14.01 -14.16 -2.56
CA ILE A 161 -14.22 -13.18 -3.64
C ILE A 161 -14.88 -13.84 -4.86
N SER A 162 -14.40 -15.03 -5.25
CA SER A 162 -15.00 -15.79 -6.34
C SER A 162 -16.48 -16.09 -6.06
N SER A 163 -16.77 -16.65 -4.88
CA SER A 163 -18.10 -17.18 -4.57
C SER A 163 -19.11 -16.09 -4.22
N CYS A 164 -18.66 -15.00 -3.60
CA CYS A 164 -19.55 -13.99 -3.05
C CYS A 164 -19.61 -12.70 -3.87
N VAL A 165 -18.69 -12.47 -4.82
CA VAL A 165 -18.58 -11.20 -5.56
C VAL A 165 -18.65 -11.39 -7.07
N PHE A 166 -17.91 -12.33 -7.63
CA PHE A 166 -17.69 -12.38 -9.09
C PHE A 166 -18.60 -13.32 -9.87
N PHE A 167 -18.99 -14.45 -9.26
CA PHE A 167 -19.71 -15.51 -9.93
C PHE A 167 -21.09 -15.74 -9.33
N LYS A 168 -21.93 -16.43 -10.08
CA LYS A 168 -23.23 -16.87 -9.60
C LYS A 168 -23.05 -18.04 -8.64
N HIS A 169 -23.35 -17.76 -7.38
CA HIS A 169 -23.47 -18.72 -6.30
C HIS A 169 -24.74 -18.41 -5.50
N THR A 170 -25.16 -19.33 -4.64
CA THR A 170 -26.24 -19.07 -3.68
C THR A 170 -25.73 -18.27 -2.49
N ASP A 171 -26.64 -17.63 -1.74
CA ASP A 171 -26.29 -17.00 -0.47
C ASP A 171 -25.71 -18.01 0.53
N ASP A 172 -26.24 -19.24 0.53
CA ASP A 172 -25.75 -20.33 1.39
C ASP A 172 -24.31 -20.74 1.05
N GLU A 173 -23.98 -20.87 -0.26
CA GLU A 173 -22.62 -21.18 -0.71
C GLU A 173 -21.63 -20.07 -0.32
N CYS A 174 -22.05 -18.79 -0.39
CA CYS A 174 -21.22 -17.69 0.08
C CYS A 174 -21.02 -17.71 1.60
N GLU A 175 -22.09 -17.98 2.38
CA GLU A 175 -22.00 -18.01 3.85
C GLU A 175 -21.17 -19.21 4.34
N GLU A 176 -21.15 -20.33 3.61
CA GLU A 176 -20.27 -21.47 3.91
C GLU A 176 -18.79 -21.07 3.85
N VAL A 177 -18.39 -20.35 2.79
CA VAL A 177 -17.00 -19.88 2.64
C VAL A 177 -16.65 -18.83 3.72
N ILE A 178 -17.58 -17.92 4.02
CA ILE A 178 -17.41 -16.93 5.10
C ILE A 178 -17.25 -17.64 6.46
N SER A 179 -18.02 -18.70 6.71
CA SER A 179 -17.93 -19.47 7.97
C SER A 179 -16.59 -20.17 8.12
N VAL A 180 -16.01 -20.67 7.02
CA VAL A 180 -14.63 -21.22 7.01
C VAL A 180 -13.61 -20.14 7.36
N ALA A 181 -13.71 -18.96 6.75
CA ALA A 181 -12.85 -17.83 7.07
C ALA A 181 -12.91 -17.48 8.56
N GLN A 182 -14.12 -17.42 9.13
CA GLN A 182 -14.30 -17.13 10.57
C GLN A 182 -13.70 -18.20 11.46
N ASN A 183 -13.97 -19.47 11.16
CA ASN A 183 -13.37 -20.57 11.90
C ASN A 183 -11.84 -20.51 11.84
N ASN A 184 -11.25 -20.18 10.69
CA ASN A 184 -9.79 -20.11 10.56
C ASN A 184 -9.18 -18.96 11.37
N ILE A 185 -9.87 -17.80 11.44
CA ILE A 185 -9.47 -16.70 12.35
C ILE A 185 -9.43 -17.18 13.80
N GLU A 186 -10.46 -17.91 14.23
CA GLU A 186 -10.61 -18.36 15.61
C GLU A 186 -9.68 -19.52 15.99
N THR A 187 -9.32 -20.38 15.03
CA THR A 187 -8.68 -21.67 15.34
C THR A 187 -7.22 -21.78 14.94
N ILE A 188 -6.80 -21.23 13.79
CA ILE A 188 -5.44 -21.48 13.25
C ILE A 188 -4.64 -20.21 13.01
N LEU A 189 -5.30 -19.09 12.70
CA LEU A 189 -4.63 -17.90 12.16
C LEU A 189 -3.58 -17.35 13.13
N LYS A 190 -3.92 -17.19 14.41
CA LYS A 190 -3.01 -16.64 15.42
C LYS A 190 -1.76 -17.49 15.58
N ASP A 191 -1.93 -18.80 15.73
CA ASP A 191 -0.83 -19.75 15.91
C ASP A 191 0.05 -19.83 14.66
N ASN A 192 -0.56 -19.78 13.48
CA ASN A 192 0.16 -19.80 12.20
C ASN A 192 1.00 -18.54 12.01
N VAL A 193 0.41 -17.35 12.20
CA VAL A 193 1.12 -16.07 12.08
C VAL A 193 2.24 -15.99 13.13
N LYS A 194 2.01 -16.48 14.34
CA LYS A 194 3.04 -16.56 15.39
C LYS A 194 4.24 -17.38 14.95
N GLN A 195 4.01 -18.58 14.41
CA GLN A 195 5.09 -19.46 13.90
C GLN A 195 5.89 -18.80 12.77
N VAL A 196 5.23 -18.09 11.86
CA VAL A 196 5.88 -17.35 10.78
C VAL A 196 6.78 -16.25 11.36
N ILE A 197 6.27 -15.43 12.29
CA ILE A 197 7.05 -14.34 12.89
C ILE A 197 8.21 -14.88 13.73
N GLU A 198 8.00 -15.93 14.53
CA GLU A 198 9.06 -16.53 15.34
C GLU A 198 10.18 -17.14 14.48
N ALA A 199 9.88 -17.63 13.28
CA ALA A 199 10.88 -18.13 12.34
C ALA A 199 11.88 -17.05 11.89
N LEU A 200 11.49 -15.77 11.92
CA LEU A 200 12.37 -14.65 11.58
C LEU A 200 13.55 -14.54 12.54
N ASP A 201 13.42 -14.97 13.80
CA ASP A 201 14.49 -14.80 14.80
C ASP A 201 15.83 -15.43 14.38
N ALA A 202 15.76 -16.53 13.64
CA ALA A 202 16.94 -17.21 13.09
C ALA A 202 17.63 -16.41 11.96
N LYS A 203 16.92 -15.45 11.34
CA LYS A 203 17.37 -14.64 10.20
C LYS A 203 17.70 -13.21 10.59
N MET A 204 17.14 -12.71 11.68
CA MET A 204 17.32 -11.34 12.15
C MET A 204 18.63 -11.14 12.93
N LYS A 205 19.25 -9.96 12.77
CA LYS A 205 20.31 -9.47 13.67
C LYS A 205 19.74 -9.02 15.00
N LYS A 206 20.61 -8.85 15.99
CA LYS A 206 20.25 -8.15 17.23
C LYS A 206 19.86 -6.69 16.92
N ASP A 207 18.85 -6.17 17.61
CA ASP A 207 18.35 -4.80 17.53
C ASP A 207 17.80 -4.42 16.13
N SER A 208 17.43 -5.45 15.35
CA SER A 208 16.78 -5.32 14.04
C SER A 208 15.28 -5.11 14.18
N ILE A 209 14.58 -4.85 13.07
CA ILE A 209 13.15 -4.48 13.10
C ILE A 209 12.31 -5.38 12.19
N VAL A 210 11.11 -5.73 12.64
CA VAL A 210 10.08 -6.40 11.85
C VAL A 210 8.82 -5.53 11.81
N VAL A 211 8.29 -5.26 10.61
CA VAL A 211 7.00 -4.57 10.42
C VAL A 211 6.01 -5.51 9.76
N VAL A 212 4.90 -5.79 10.45
CA VAL A 212 3.80 -6.60 9.92
C VAL A 212 2.68 -5.66 9.49
N ASN A 213 2.39 -5.59 8.19
CA ASN A 213 1.32 -4.79 7.64
C ASN A 213 -0.02 -5.54 7.74
N GLY A 214 -1.07 -4.81 8.09
CA GLY A 214 -2.45 -5.29 8.02
C GLY A 214 -3.04 -5.24 6.61
N TYR A 215 -4.30 -5.59 6.50
CA TYR A 215 -5.15 -5.44 5.32
C TYR A 215 -6.10 -4.26 5.50
N ALA A 216 -6.84 -3.86 4.46
CA ALA A 216 -7.82 -2.78 4.55
C ALA A 216 -9.21 -3.21 4.07
N GLN A 217 -10.25 -2.62 4.66
CA GLN A 217 -11.65 -2.92 4.42
C GLN A 217 -12.02 -2.57 2.98
N PHE A 218 -12.56 -3.54 2.23
CA PHE A 218 -12.77 -3.40 0.79
C PHE A 218 -13.95 -2.54 0.39
N PHE A 219 -14.98 -2.41 1.24
CA PHE A 219 -16.27 -1.85 0.82
C PHE A 219 -16.70 -0.65 1.66
N ASN A 220 -17.12 0.43 1.01
CA ASN A 220 -17.86 1.50 1.68
C ASN A 220 -19.15 0.92 2.28
N THR A 221 -19.59 1.41 3.44
CA THR A 221 -20.82 0.94 4.11
C THR A 221 -21.75 2.07 4.55
N ASP A 222 -21.58 3.26 3.99
CA ASP A 222 -22.31 4.46 4.41
C ASP A 222 -23.76 4.48 3.89
N LYS A 223 -23.99 3.81 2.76
CA LYS A 223 -25.29 3.83 2.07
C LYS A 223 -25.80 2.42 1.78
N ASP A 224 -27.07 2.18 2.08
CA ASP A 224 -27.75 0.93 1.76
C ASP A 224 -28.37 0.97 0.36
N ASP A 225 -27.55 0.77 -0.66
CA ASP A 225 -27.96 0.81 -2.07
C ASP A 225 -27.53 -0.42 -2.87
N ASN A 226 -27.09 -1.48 -2.20
CA ASN A 226 -26.55 -2.70 -2.80
C ASN A 226 -25.40 -2.45 -3.79
N CYS A 227 -24.59 -1.39 -3.58
CA CYS A 227 -23.58 -0.97 -4.56
C CYS A 227 -24.24 -0.58 -5.90
N GLY A 228 -25.32 0.19 -5.80
CA GLY A 228 -26.26 0.44 -6.89
C GLY A 228 -25.60 1.08 -8.10
N GLY A 229 -25.99 0.63 -9.29
CA GLY A 229 -25.42 1.11 -10.56
C GLY A 229 -24.09 0.44 -10.93
N GLN A 230 -23.71 -0.65 -10.25
CA GLN A 230 -22.51 -1.43 -10.59
C GLN A 230 -22.85 -2.92 -10.79
N ASP A 231 -22.30 -3.52 -11.84
CA ASP A 231 -22.33 -4.96 -12.11
C ASP A 231 -20.93 -5.56 -11.91
N TRP A 232 -20.82 -6.41 -10.89
CA TRP A 232 -19.59 -7.10 -10.49
C TRP A 232 -19.43 -8.47 -11.15
N THR A 233 -20.36 -8.85 -12.03
CA THR A 233 -20.34 -10.14 -12.74
C THR A 233 -19.08 -10.28 -13.58
N LEU A 234 -18.23 -11.25 -13.21
CA LEU A 234 -16.94 -11.43 -13.89
C LEU A 234 -17.14 -12.01 -15.31
N PHE A 235 -18.00 -13.02 -15.42
CA PHE A 235 -18.29 -13.72 -16.66
C PHE A 235 -19.81 -13.99 -16.78
N PRO A 236 -20.58 -13.13 -17.46
CA PRO A 236 -22.04 -13.26 -17.57
C PRO A 236 -22.56 -14.64 -18.03
N PRO A 237 -21.89 -15.38 -18.94
CA PRO A 237 -22.31 -16.73 -19.30
C PRO A 237 -22.29 -17.73 -18.12
N LEU A 238 -21.49 -17.46 -17.08
CA LEU A 238 -21.39 -18.25 -15.85
C LEU A 238 -22.40 -17.79 -14.78
N GLY A 239 -23.30 -16.88 -15.15
CA GLY A 239 -24.32 -16.30 -14.28
C GLY A 239 -23.91 -14.96 -13.69
N THR A 240 -24.87 -14.34 -13.00
CA THR A 240 -24.75 -13.01 -12.40
C THR A 240 -24.15 -13.08 -11.00
N ALA A 241 -23.27 -12.13 -10.69
CA ALA A 241 -22.77 -11.90 -9.34
C ALA A 241 -23.89 -11.75 -8.31
N LEU A 242 -23.61 -12.15 -7.06
CA LEU A 242 -24.50 -11.85 -5.94
C LEU A 242 -24.51 -10.34 -5.66
N PRO A 243 -25.66 -9.76 -5.26
CA PRO A 243 -25.70 -8.36 -4.88
C PRO A 243 -24.76 -8.06 -3.70
N LEU A 244 -23.99 -6.99 -3.82
CA LEU A 244 -23.16 -6.44 -2.75
C LEU A 244 -24.01 -5.61 -1.78
N THR A 245 -24.95 -6.29 -1.12
CA THR A 245 -25.84 -5.69 -0.12
C THR A 245 -25.03 -5.02 1.00
N LEU A 246 -25.64 -4.06 1.70
CA LEU A 246 -24.98 -3.45 2.85
C LEU A 246 -24.56 -4.49 3.89
N ALA A 247 -25.41 -5.49 4.16
CA ALA A 247 -25.10 -6.58 5.08
C ALA A 247 -23.88 -7.40 4.61
N ARG A 248 -23.80 -7.73 3.32
CA ARG A 248 -22.66 -8.47 2.76
C ARG A 248 -21.37 -7.65 2.84
N ARG A 249 -21.40 -6.37 2.47
CA ARG A 249 -20.25 -5.46 2.56
C ARG A 249 -19.74 -5.33 3.99
N LYS A 250 -20.64 -5.19 4.97
CA LYS A 250 -20.29 -5.20 6.40
C LYS A 250 -19.64 -6.52 6.81
N ARG A 251 -20.20 -7.65 6.40
CA ARG A 251 -19.64 -8.98 6.71
C ARG A 251 -18.20 -9.15 6.21
N PHE A 252 -17.91 -8.72 4.97
CA PHE A 252 -16.56 -8.71 4.43
C PHE A 252 -15.61 -7.80 5.21
N ASN A 253 -16.04 -6.59 5.52
CA ASN A 253 -15.26 -5.65 6.30
C ASN A 253 -14.99 -6.17 7.72
N ASP A 254 -15.97 -6.80 8.35
CA ASP A 254 -15.82 -7.42 9.68
C ASP A 254 -14.74 -8.51 9.67
N LEU A 255 -14.62 -9.28 8.58
CA LEU A 255 -13.53 -10.26 8.43
C LEU A 255 -12.16 -9.56 8.40
N VAL A 256 -12.03 -8.46 7.66
CA VAL A 256 -10.79 -7.67 7.60
C VAL A 256 -10.42 -7.09 8.97
N VAL A 257 -11.39 -6.56 9.71
CA VAL A 257 -11.17 -6.05 11.07
C VAL A 257 -10.72 -7.18 11.99
N GLN A 258 -11.34 -8.37 11.89
CA GLN A 258 -11.00 -9.52 12.72
C GLN A 258 -9.60 -10.09 12.43
N ILE A 259 -9.20 -10.24 11.16
CA ILE A 259 -7.83 -10.66 10.82
C ILE A 259 -6.79 -9.65 11.29
N ASN A 260 -7.04 -8.35 11.09
CA ASN A 260 -6.14 -7.30 11.56
C ASN A 260 -5.99 -7.33 13.09
N SER A 261 -7.10 -7.53 13.82
CA SER A 261 -7.05 -7.69 15.27
C SER A 261 -6.24 -8.94 15.66
N ALA A 262 -6.44 -10.07 14.98
CA ALA A 262 -5.71 -11.30 15.28
C ALA A 262 -4.21 -11.18 15.02
N ILE A 263 -3.81 -10.56 13.91
CA ILE A 263 -2.41 -10.28 13.58
C ILE A 263 -1.81 -9.33 14.61
N LYS A 264 -2.52 -8.24 14.94
CA LYS A 264 -2.08 -7.28 15.95
C LYS A 264 -1.86 -7.94 17.31
N ASP A 265 -2.79 -8.77 17.77
CA ASP A 265 -2.67 -9.50 19.03
C ASP A 265 -1.39 -10.35 19.07
N VAL A 266 -1.08 -11.07 17.98
CA VAL A 266 0.13 -11.88 17.86
C VAL A 266 1.38 -11.01 17.89
N VAL A 267 1.38 -9.89 17.16
CA VAL A 267 2.51 -8.96 17.14
C VAL A 267 2.76 -8.36 18.52
N GLU A 268 1.70 -7.99 19.26
CA GLU A 268 1.80 -7.46 20.62
C GLU A 268 2.27 -8.53 21.62
N ASP A 269 1.81 -9.78 21.49
CA ASP A 269 2.30 -10.91 22.29
C ASP A 269 3.80 -11.13 22.09
N ILE A 270 4.27 -11.15 20.84
CA ILE A 270 5.69 -11.33 20.52
C ILE A 270 6.51 -10.11 20.96
N ALA A 271 6.01 -8.88 20.75
CA ALA A 271 6.69 -7.66 21.20
C ALA A 271 6.87 -7.61 22.71
N SER A 272 5.93 -8.19 23.48
CA SER A 272 6.01 -8.27 24.93
C SER A 272 7.01 -9.32 25.44
N ASN A 273 7.41 -10.27 24.58
CA ASN A 273 8.33 -11.35 24.91
C ASN A 273 9.78 -10.93 24.61
N SER A 274 10.60 -10.78 25.66
CA SER A 274 11.97 -10.26 25.56
C SER A 274 13.01 -11.21 24.92
N ASN A 275 12.59 -12.32 24.33
CA ASN A 275 13.49 -13.37 23.85
C ASN A 275 13.81 -13.30 22.35
N THR A 276 13.18 -12.39 21.61
CA THR A 276 13.47 -12.18 20.18
C THR A 276 14.62 -11.20 20.00
N LYS A 277 15.38 -11.36 18.91
CA LYS A 277 16.49 -10.45 18.54
C LYS A 277 16.03 -9.10 17.99
N PHE A 278 14.77 -9.01 17.60
CA PHE A 278 14.21 -7.89 16.84
C PHE A 278 13.10 -7.19 17.61
N THR A 279 12.90 -5.91 17.33
CA THR A 279 11.72 -5.15 17.73
C THR A 279 10.65 -5.29 16.64
N ILE A 280 9.40 -5.54 17.02
CA ILE A 280 8.31 -5.78 16.06
C ILE A 280 7.13 -4.83 16.26
N GLY A 281 6.45 -4.48 15.17
CA GLY A 281 5.22 -3.70 15.24
C GLY A 281 4.24 -3.98 14.11
N PHE A 282 2.97 -3.79 14.42
CA PHE A 282 1.87 -3.86 13.46
C PHE A 282 1.68 -2.48 12.81
N SER A 283 1.57 -2.45 11.48
CA SER A 283 1.27 -1.24 10.70
C SER A 283 -0.14 -1.34 10.14
N ASN A 284 -1.00 -0.39 10.53
CA ASN A 284 -2.41 -0.38 10.18
C ASN A 284 -2.77 0.77 9.24
N TRP A 285 -2.89 0.48 7.95
CA TRP A 285 -3.27 1.44 6.93
C TRP A 285 -4.79 1.49 6.66
N ASP A 286 -5.58 0.58 7.23
CA ASP A 286 -7.03 0.48 7.06
C ASP A 286 -7.80 1.77 7.41
N PRO A 287 -7.49 2.50 8.52
CA PRO A 287 -8.21 3.73 8.86
C PRO A 287 -8.09 4.82 7.79
N TRP A 288 -6.98 4.85 7.04
CA TRP A 288 -6.83 5.78 5.91
C TRP A 288 -7.79 5.41 4.78
N VAL A 289 -7.83 4.13 4.41
CA VAL A 289 -8.70 3.64 3.34
C VAL A 289 -10.18 3.83 3.67
N TYR A 290 -10.56 3.59 4.93
CA TYR A 290 -11.96 3.66 5.38
C TYR A 290 -12.43 5.08 5.69
N SER A 291 -11.62 5.88 6.40
CA SER A 291 -12.04 7.18 6.93
C SER A 291 -11.27 8.38 6.35
N GLY A 292 -10.06 8.15 5.85
CA GLY A 292 -9.17 9.22 5.37
C GLY A 292 -9.45 9.63 3.93
N VAL A 293 -9.77 8.66 3.08
CA VAL A 293 -10.07 8.85 1.66
C VAL A 293 -11.26 8.01 1.22
N SER A 294 -11.80 8.28 0.03
CA SER A 294 -12.74 7.38 -0.66
C SER A 294 -12.02 6.15 -1.23
N GLY A 295 -11.40 5.35 -0.35
CA GLY A 295 -10.47 4.29 -0.72
C GLY A 295 -11.11 2.93 -1.03
N GLN A 296 -12.41 2.79 -0.80
CA GLN A 296 -13.13 1.52 -0.81
C GLN A 296 -14.01 1.36 -2.06
N PHE A 297 -14.32 0.12 -2.45
CA PHE A 297 -15.33 -0.15 -3.46
C PHE A 297 -16.73 0.32 -3.01
N CYS A 298 -17.64 0.47 -3.97
CA CYS A 298 -19.02 0.88 -3.72
C CYS A 298 -19.13 2.26 -3.03
N ASP A 299 -18.15 3.14 -3.26
CA ASP A 299 -18.26 4.53 -2.85
C ASP A 299 -19.43 5.20 -3.59
N PRO A 300 -20.29 5.98 -2.91
CA PRO A 300 -21.45 6.65 -3.53
C PRO A 300 -21.11 7.58 -4.69
N SER A 301 -19.86 8.07 -4.77
CA SER A 301 -19.38 8.93 -5.86
C SER A 301 -18.96 8.14 -7.10
N SER A 302 -18.72 6.83 -6.99
CA SER A 302 -18.17 6.02 -8.08
C SER A 302 -19.15 5.88 -9.25
N THR A 303 -18.61 6.00 -10.45
CA THR A 303 -19.31 5.76 -11.72
C THR A 303 -19.34 4.28 -12.12
N GLY A 304 -18.57 3.44 -11.42
CA GLY A 304 -18.31 2.05 -11.81
C GLY A 304 -17.07 1.89 -12.70
N GLU A 305 -16.51 2.97 -13.26
CA GLU A 305 -15.27 2.90 -14.05
C GLU A 305 -14.04 2.49 -13.22
N TYR A 306 -12.97 2.10 -13.92
CA TYR A 306 -11.65 1.94 -13.32
C TYR A 306 -10.55 2.21 -14.35
N PRO A 307 -9.64 3.17 -14.11
CA PRO A 307 -9.68 4.16 -13.02
C PRO A 307 -10.95 5.06 -13.12
N ASP A 308 -11.39 5.59 -11.98
CA ASP A 308 -12.64 6.39 -11.88
C ASP A 308 -12.30 7.84 -11.52
N SER A 309 -12.58 8.78 -12.43
CA SER A 309 -12.34 10.21 -12.18
C SER A 309 -13.22 10.81 -11.06
N LYS A 310 -14.27 10.10 -10.63
CA LYS A 310 -15.07 10.50 -9.47
C LYS A 310 -14.58 9.92 -8.16
N GLN A 311 -13.67 8.96 -8.22
CA GLN A 311 -13.10 8.26 -7.08
C GLN A 311 -11.61 8.02 -7.30
N GLU A 312 -10.85 9.12 -7.42
CA GLU A 312 -9.42 9.07 -7.73
C GLU A 312 -8.60 8.36 -6.64
N ASP A 313 -9.06 8.42 -5.39
CA ASP A 313 -8.37 7.84 -4.23
C ASP A 313 -8.71 6.37 -3.94
N LEU A 314 -9.37 5.66 -4.87
CA LEU A 314 -9.61 4.23 -4.70
C LEU A 314 -8.28 3.50 -4.48
N GLN A 315 -8.15 2.70 -3.40
CA GLN A 315 -6.86 2.12 -2.99
C GLN A 315 -6.62 0.71 -3.56
N PHE A 316 -7.60 0.13 -4.25
CA PHE A 316 -7.55 -1.24 -4.76
C PHE A 316 -7.76 -1.31 -6.27
N PHE A 317 -7.24 -2.36 -6.90
CA PHE A 317 -7.62 -2.70 -8.25
C PHE A 317 -9.05 -3.25 -8.29
N LYS A 318 -9.85 -2.73 -9.23
CA LYS A 318 -11.10 -3.37 -9.67
C LYS A 318 -11.18 -3.39 -11.19
N ARG A 319 -12.13 -4.17 -11.70
CA ARG A 319 -12.58 -4.08 -13.09
C ARG A 319 -13.55 -2.92 -13.27
N ASN A 320 -13.83 -2.57 -14.52
CA ASN A 320 -14.98 -1.73 -14.82
C ASN A 320 -16.27 -2.50 -14.45
N THR A 321 -17.13 -1.84 -13.69
CA THR A 321 -18.40 -2.35 -13.18
C THR A 321 -19.59 -1.55 -13.73
N ILE A 322 -19.42 -0.72 -14.77
CA ILE A 322 -20.55 -0.11 -15.46
C ILE A 322 -21.48 -1.23 -15.98
N PRO A 323 -22.79 -1.21 -15.63
CA PRO A 323 -23.76 -2.15 -16.17
C PRO A 323 -23.86 -1.98 -17.69
N GLU A 324 -23.82 -3.07 -18.45
CA GLU A 324 -24.08 -2.99 -19.89
C GLU A 324 -25.53 -2.50 -20.13
N GLU A 325 -25.68 -1.35 -20.81
CA GLU A 325 -27.00 -0.89 -21.26
C GLU A 325 -27.57 -1.87 -22.31
N GLY A 326 -28.52 -2.71 -21.92
CA GLY A 326 -29.46 -3.35 -22.86
C GLY A 326 -29.47 -4.87 -22.97
N SER A 327 -29.76 -5.59 -21.88
CA SER A 327 -30.29 -6.97 -21.95
C SER A 327 -31.82 -7.05 -21.84
N GLY A 328 -32.52 -5.91 -21.96
CA GLY A 328 -33.95 -5.86 -22.22
C GLY A 328 -34.24 -6.02 -23.72
N GLU A 329 -34.69 -7.21 -24.11
CA GLU A 329 -35.20 -7.62 -25.43
C GLU A 329 -34.25 -7.45 -26.64
N LEU A 330 -34.06 -8.58 -27.34
CA LEU A 330 -33.38 -8.72 -28.62
C LEU A 330 -33.85 -7.68 -29.67
N ARG A 331 -33.24 -6.48 -29.70
CA ARG A 331 -33.29 -5.64 -30.90
C ARG A 331 -32.30 -6.17 -31.91
N ARG A 332 -32.85 -6.94 -32.86
CA ARG A 332 -32.28 -7.33 -34.16
C ARG A 332 -31.29 -6.26 -34.65
N ARG A 333 -29.98 -6.52 -34.52
CA ARG A 333 -28.91 -5.65 -35.04
C ARG A 333 -28.96 -5.63 -36.57
N GLU A 334 -29.28 -4.49 -37.15
CA GLU A 334 -28.73 -4.15 -38.47
C GLU A 334 -27.21 -4.07 -38.34
N ARG A 335 -26.55 -4.78 -39.23
CA ARG A 335 -25.10 -4.96 -39.31
C ARG A 335 -24.44 -3.60 -39.61
N ARG A 336 -23.90 -2.94 -38.58
CA ARG A 336 -22.83 -1.95 -38.75
C ARG A 336 -21.52 -2.59 -38.31
N ASP A 337 -20.60 -2.68 -39.26
CA ASP A 337 -19.20 -3.02 -39.03
C ASP A 337 -18.62 -2.08 -37.96
N LEU A 338 -18.37 -2.63 -36.78
CA LEU A 338 -17.48 -2.05 -35.80
C LEU A 338 -16.37 -3.07 -35.58
N THR A 339 -15.20 -2.75 -36.12
CA THR A 339 -13.93 -3.39 -35.79
C THR A 339 -13.79 -3.47 -34.25
N PRO A 340 -13.61 -4.65 -33.67
CA PRO A 340 -13.46 -4.78 -32.23
C PRO A 340 -12.13 -4.14 -31.77
N PRO A 341 -12.09 -3.53 -30.57
CA PRO A 341 -10.83 -3.15 -29.94
C PRO A 341 -9.93 -4.39 -29.81
N ARG A 342 -8.72 -4.30 -30.36
CA ARG A 342 -7.63 -5.20 -30.00
C ARG A 342 -7.33 -4.93 -28.53
N ASP A 343 -7.57 -5.91 -27.66
CA ASP A 343 -6.79 -6.21 -26.43
C ASP A 343 -7.54 -7.15 -25.45
N LEU A 344 -8.03 -8.28 -25.96
CA LEU A 344 -8.33 -9.46 -25.15
C LEU A 344 -7.78 -10.68 -25.89
N PRO A 345 -6.78 -11.42 -25.36
CA PRO A 345 -6.48 -12.74 -25.90
C PRO A 345 -7.67 -13.64 -25.54
N TYR A 346 -8.57 -13.81 -26.50
CA TYR A 346 -9.76 -14.64 -26.42
C TYR A 346 -9.34 -16.12 -26.44
N GLY A 347 -8.83 -16.61 -25.31
CA GLY A 347 -8.76 -18.03 -25.02
C GLY A 347 -10.10 -18.46 -24.42
N THR A 348 -10.80 -19.40 -25.04
CA THR A 348 -12.01 -20.01 -24.49
C THR A 348 -11.71 -20.71 -23.17
N LEU A 349 -11.87 -20.00 -22.04
CA LEU A 349 -11.75 -20.57 -20.70
C LEU A 349 -13.00 -21.42 -20.43
N SER A 350 -12.81 -22.72 -20.23
CA SER A 350 -13.89 -23.66 -19.91
C SER A 350 -14.31 -23.55 -18.44
N HIS A 351 -15.53 -24.00 -18.10
CA HIS A 351 -16.04 -24.06 -16.72
C HIS A 351 -15.07 -24.79 -15.78
N ALA A 352 -14.41 -25.84 -16.26
CA ALA A 352 -13.40 -26.58 -15.51
C ALA A 352 -12.13 -25.74 -15.26
N ALA A 353 -11.69 -24.93 -16.23
CA ALA A 353 -10.46 -24.14 -16.13
C ALA A 353 -10.57 -22.96 -15.15
N ILE A 354 -11.77 -22.40 -14.93
CA ILE A 354 -12.03 -21.35 -13.93
C ILE A 354 -12.27 -21.96 -12.55
N ALA A 355 -13.00 -23.08 -12.47
CA ALA A 355 -13.18 -23.84 -11.23
C ALA A 355 -11.88 -24.49 -10.73
N SER A 356 -10.90 -24.76 -11.61
CA SER A 356 -9.55 -25.21 -11.28
C SER A 356 -8.49 -24.10 -11.34
N SER A 357 -8.92 -22.85 -11.38
CA SER A 357 -8.00 -21.72 -11.49
C SER A 357 -7.30 -21.43 -10.16
N SER A 358 -6.19 -20.67 -10.20
CA SER A 358 -5.49 -20.23 -8.99
C SER A 358 -6.36 -19.40 -8.03
N LEU A 359 -7.55 -18.93 -8.43
CA LEU A 359 -8.53 -18.31 -7.52
C LEU A 359 -9.13 -19.32 -6.52
N ARG A 360 -9.18 -20.62 -6.85
CA ARG A 360 -9.62 -21.70 -5.94
C ARG A 360 -8.49 -22.62 -5.49
N ASN A 361 -7.47 -22.80 -6.33
CA ASN A 361 -6.34 -23.69 -6.05
C ASN A 361 -5.11 -22.89 -5.63
N SER A 362 -5.10 -22.36 -4.40
CA SER A 362 -3.92 -21.67 -3.83
C SER A 362 -2.86 -22.63 -3.25
N ARG A 363 -2.88 -23.91 -3.65
CA ARG A 363 -1.92 -24.90 -3.14
C ARG A 363 -0.64 -24.92 -3.96
N ASN A 364 0.49 -24.88 -3.24
CA ASN A 364 1.72 -25.55 -3.65
C ASN A 364 1.71 -26.98 -3.08
N PRO A 365 1.52 -28.04 -3.89
CA PRO A 365 1.42 -29.42 -3.40
C PRO A 365 2.67 -29.91 -2.66
N SER A 366 3.84 -29.37 -3.00
CA SER A 366 5.10 -29.68 -2.33
C SER A 366 5.15 -29.06 -0.92
N ALA A 367 4.51 -27.92 -0.72
CA ALA A 367 4.48 -27.24 0.57
C ALA A 367 3.68 -28.02 1.63
N VAL A 368 2.51 -28.53 1.25
CA VAL A 368 1.61 -29.34 2.09
C VAL A 368 2.25 -30.68 2.49
N ALA A 369 3.03 -31.29 1.59
CA ALA A 369 3.71 -32.56 1.86
C ALA A 369 4.89 -32.40 2.83
N LEU A 370 5.66 -31.30 2.72
CA LEU A 370 6.75 -30.98 3.65
C LEU A 370 6.24 -30.58 5.04
N ASN A 371 5.08 -29.90 5.11
CA ASN A 371 4.43 -29.53 6.37
C ASN A 371 4.12 -30.73 7.27
N LYS A 372 3.63 -31.83 6.68
CA LYS A 372 3.37 -33.08 7.41
C LYS A 372 4.61 -33.68 8.08
N LEU A 373 5.81 -33.23 7.73
CA LEU A 373 7.08 -33.71 8.25
C LEU A 373 7.70 -32.75 9.29
N ASP A 374 7.32 -31.47 9.32
CA ASP A 374 7.79 -30.49 10.31
C ASP A 374 6.67 -30.12 11.29
N ARG A 375 6.82 -30.56 12.54
CA ARG A 375 5.87 -30.28 13.63
C ARG A 375 5.76 -28.79 13.99
N ARG A 376 6.68 -27.93 13.52
CA ARG A 376 6.70 -26.48 13.78
C ARG A 376 6.22 -25.65 12.59
N ALA A 377 5.72 -26.29 11.53
CA ALA A 377 5.19 -25.58 10.38
C ALA A 377 3.70 -25.20 10.63
N PRO A 378 3.25 -24.04 10.10
CA PRO A 378 1.86 -23.58 10.23
C PRO A 378 0.81 -24.59 9.75
N THR A 379 -0.36 -24.65 10.40
CA THR A 379 -1.45 -25.58 10.05
C THR A 379 -2.15 -25.15 8.76
N PRO A 380 -2.38 -26.04 7.77
CA PRO A 380 -3.09 -25.67 6.54
C PRO A 380 -4.57 -25.26 6.77
N PRO A 381 -5.09 -24.24 6.07
CA PRO A 381 -6.42 -23.65 6.31
C PRO A 381 -7.61 -24.44 5.77
N SER A 382 -7.39 -25.52 5.01
CA SER A 382 -8.45 -26.38 4.47
C SER A 382 -9.52 -25.64 3.65
N CYS A 383 -9.09 -24.73 2.78
CA CYS A 383 -9.99 -23.94 1.92
C CYS A 383 -10.78 -24.80 0.92
N PRO A 384 -11.96 -24.36 0.47
CA PRO A 384 -12.66 -25.02 -0.63
C PRO A 384 -11.72 -25.23 -1.84
N GLY A 385 -11.75 -26.42 -2.45
CA GLY A 385 -10.84 -26.75 -3.57
C GLY A 385 -9.50 -27.38 -3.17
N ASP A 386 -9.12 -27.29 -1.89
CA ASP A 386 -7.89 -27.89 -1.35
C ASP A 386 -7.75 -29.40 -1.69
N GLY A 387 -8.86 -30.15 -1.77
CA GLY A 387 -8.86 -31.59 -2.09
C GLY A 387 -8.75 -31.95 -3.59
N SER A 388 -8.76 -30.97 -4.49
CA SER A 388 -8.85 -31.19 -5.94
C SER A 388 -7.47 -31.14 -6.61
N TRP A 389 -6.97 -32.28 -7.11
CA TRP A 389 -5.78 -32.34 -7.97
C TRP A 389 -6.11 -31.88 -9.39
N THR A 390 -6.49 -30.61 -9.53
CA THR A 390 -6.72 -30.02 -10.85
C THR A 390 -5.59 -29.05 -11.16
N ALA A 391 -5.06 -29.15 -12.38
CA ALA A 391 -3.94 -28.35 -12.84
C ALA A 391 -4.21 -26.86 -12.54
N ASN A 392 -3.33 -26.24 -11.75
CA ASN A 392 -3.29 -24.80 -11.49
C ASN A 392 -3.22 -24.07 -12.83
N ASN A 393 -4.37 -23.67 -13.37
CA ASN A 393 -4.37 -22.69 -14.44
C ASN A 393 -4.18 -21.33 -13.76
N PRO A 394 -3.02 -20.67 -13.95
CA PRO A 394 -2.80 -19.36 -13.37
C PRO A 394 -3.89 -18.44 -13.91
N VAL A 395 -4.68 -17.86 -13.01
CA VAL A 395 -5.47 -16.69 -13.38
C VAL A 395 -4.48 -15.64 -13.78
N SER A 396 -4.64 -15.09 -14.98
CA SER A 396 -3.81 -13.99 -15.43
C SER A 396 -3.83 -12.88 -14.39
N ASP A 397 -2.68 -12.26 -14.12
CA ASP A 397 -2.58 -11.14 -13.18
C ASP A 397 -3.60 -10.01 -13.47
N ALA A 398 -4.04 -9.88 -14.72
CA ALA A 398 -5.12 -8.97 -15.13
C ALA A 398 -6.44 -9.14 -14.34
N ILE A 399 -6.77 -10.37 -13.95
CA ILE A 399 -7.93 -10.70 -13.11
C ILE A 399 -7.48 -10.86 -11.66
N GLY A 400 -6.35 -11.55 -11.44
CA GLY A 400 -5.82 -11.88 -10.12
C GLY A 400 -5.51 -10.67 -9.24
N LYS A 401 -5.17 -9.51 -9.85
CA LYS A 401 -4.94 -8.26 -9.12
C LYS A 401 -6.19 -7.65 -8.49
N SER A 402 -7.39 -8.06 -8.90
CA SER A 402 -8.62 -7.51 -8.30
C SER A 402 -8.60 -7.69 -6.78
N PHE A 403 -9.12 -6.71 -6.02
CA PHE A 403 -9.06 -6.67 -4.55
C PHE A 403 -7.65 -6.53 -3.94
N HIS A 404 -6.58 -6.43 -4.74
CA HIS A 404 -5.24 -6.10 -4.24
C HIS A 404 -5.03 -4.59 -4.25
N PRO A 405 -4.12 -4.07 -3.41
CA PRO A 405 -3.77 -2.66 -3.43
C PRO A 405 -3.29 -2.26 -4.84
N ASN A 406 -3.79 -1.14 -5.35
CA ASN A 406 -3.26 -0.58 -6.58
C ASN A 406 -1.97 0.22 -6.31
N GLU A 407 -1.44 0.90 -7.31
CA GLU A 407 -0.23 1.70 -7.16
C GLU A 407 -0.34 2.69 -5.98
N GLN A 408 -1.48 3.39 -5.84
CA GLN A 408 -1.72 4.30 -4.72
C GLN A 408 -1.83 3.55 -3.39
N GLY A 409 -2.52 2.40 -3.38
CA GLY A 409 -2.60 1.53 -2.20
C GLY A 409 -1.22 1.07 -1.72
N HIS A 410 -0.31 0.71 -2.63
CA HIS A 410 1.06 0.35 -2.27
C HIS A 410 1.89 1.53 -1.76
N ILE A 411 1.67 2.75 -2.27
CA ILE A 411 2.26 3.96 -1.70
C ILE A 411 1.73 4.20 -0.28
N THR A 412 0.43 4.02 -0.05
CA THR A 412 -0.18 4.10 1.28
C THR A 412 0.44 3.08 2.22
N ILE A 413 0.51 1.80 1.84
CA ILE A 413 1.12 0.75 2.68
C ILE A 413 2.59 1.09 2.98
N ALA A 414 3.37 1.53 1.99
CA ALA A 414 4.75 1.95 2.21
C ALA A 414 4.87 3.11 3.20
N SER A 415 3.94 4.07 3.16
CA SER A 415 3.91 5.22 4.07
C SER A 415 3.67 4.80 5.51
N PHE A 416 2.63 4.00 5.75
CA PHE A 416 2.30 3.47 7.08
C PHE A 416 3.36 2.50 7.60
N ALA A 417 3.98 1.70 6.73
CA ALA A 417 5.09 0.83 7.10
C ALA A 417 6.33 1.65 7.50
N SER A 418 6.62 2.75 6.79
CA SER A 418 7.74 3.66 7.12
C SER A 418 7.54 4.36 8.46
N GLU A 419 6.34 4.88 8.70
CA GLU A 419 5.98 5.49 9.99
C GLU A 419 6.19 4.48 11.11
N ARG A 420 5.66 3.26 10.96
CA ARG A 420 5.81 2.22 11.98
C ARG A 420 7.27 1.81 12.18
N LEU A 421 8.05 1.73 11.10
CA LEU A 421 9.48 1.46 11.16
C LEU A 421 10.23 2.53 11.97
N MET A 422 9.91 3.81 11.77
CA MET A 422 10.51 4.91 12.51
C MET A 422 10.17 4.85 14.00
N GLU A 423 8.92 4.55 14.36
CA GLU A 423 8.52 4.36 15.76
C GLU A 423 9.30 3.23 16.44
N LEU A 424 9.43 2.09 15.77
CA LEU A 424 10.19 0.94 16.28
C LEU A 424 11.69 1.29 16.38
N ARG A 425 12.22 2.04 15.41
CA ARG A 425 13.61 2.48 15.44
C ARG A 425 13.88 3.42 16.61
N ALA A 426 12.95 4.30 16.94
CA ALA A 426 13.05 5.14 18.11
C ALA A 426 13.15 4.34 19.41
N GLN A 427 12.36 3.25 19.53
CA GLN A 427 12.44 2.32 20.66
C GLN A 427 13.82 1.66 20.75
N VAL A 428 14.35 1.17 19.63
CA VAL A 428 15.70 0.57 19.57
C VAL A 428 16.78 1.58 19.98
N LEU A 429 16.65 2.84 19.57
CA LEU A 429 17.59 3.91 19.87
C LEU A 429 17.42 4.50 21.28
N GLY A 430 16.32 4.18 21.98
CA GLY A 430 16.01 4.76 23.29
C GLY A 430 15.68 6.26 23.22
N VAL A 431 15.13 6.73 22.10
CA VAL A 431 14.72 8.13 21.89
C VAL A 431 13.20 8.21 21.77
N ASP A 432 12.64 9.41 21.98
CA ASP A 432 11.23 9.66 21.66
C ASP A 432 11.05 9.46 20.13
N ALA A 433 9.97 8.79 19.73
CA ALA A 433 9.61 8.61 18.33
C ALA A 433 9.37 9.93 17.60
N GLY A 434 9.35 11.06 18.32
CA GLY A 434 9.04 12.35 17.74
C GLY A 434 7.61 12.28 17.25
N SER A 435 6.66 12.22 18.18
CA SER A 435 5.26 12.41 17.82
C SER A 435 5.16 13.69 16.97
N CYS A 436 4.49 13.64 15.82
CA CYS A 436 4.02 14.87 15.17
C CYS A 436 3.31 15.66 16.28
N PRO A 437 3.79 16.86 16.66
CA PRO A 437 3.20 17.60 17.75
C PRO A 437 1.70 17.72 17.48
N SER A 438 0.91 17.37 18.51
CA SER A 438 -0.57 17.38 18.58
C SER A 438 -1.31 18.06 17.41
N PRO A 439 -2.45 17.53 16.91
CA PRO A 439 -3.29 18.09 15.81
C PRO A 439 -3.63 19.58 15.86
N THR A 440 -3.37 20.23 17.00
CA THR A 440 -3.48 21.67 17.19
C THR A 440 -2.30 22.48 16.64
N ALA A 441 -1.17 21.85 16.28
CA ALA A 441 0.03 22.57 15.87
C ALA A 441 -0.01 23.01 14.39
N ASP A 442 -0.43 22.13 13.48
CA ASP A 442 -0.43 22.41 12.04
C ASP A 442 -1.81 22.16 11.42
N ILE A 443 -2.72 23.11 11.62
CA ILE A 443 -3.95 23.15 10.83
C ILE A 443 -3.59 23.80 9.49
N PHE A 444 -3.29 22.98 8.49
CA PHE A 444 -3.24 23.44 7.10
C PHE A 444 -4.64 23.84 6.65
N THR A 445 -4.96 25.14 6.79
CA THR A 445 -6.25 25.67 6.40
C THR A 445 -6.13 26.33 5.03
N CYS A 446 -6.74 25.73 4.01
CA CYS A 446 -6.88 26.35 2.69
C CYS A 446 -7.85 27.54 2.77
N TRP A 447 -7.33 28.75 2.94
CA TRP A 447 -8.13 29.98 2.90
C TRP A 447 -8.31 30.47 1.45
N GLN A 448 -9.16 29.79 0.66
CA GLN A 448 -9.51 30.28 -0.68
C GLN A 448 -11.01 30.56 -0.78
N LYS A 449 -11.38 31.85 -0.82
CA LYS A 449 -12.74 32.29 -1.19
C LYS A 449 -12.92 32.48 -2.70
N GLU A 450 -11.83 32.74 -3.43
CA GLU A 450 -11.81 33.03 -4.86
C GLU A 450 -10.67 32.23 -5.50
N GLY A 451 -11.02 31.30 -6.40
CA GLY A 451 -10.09 30.36 -7.02
C GLY A 451 -9.03 31.06 -7.87
N ARG A 452 -7.80 31.14 -7.36
CA ARG A 452 -6.62 31.39 -8.18
C ARG A 452 -6.13 30.07 -8.77
N LYS A 453 -5.79 30.08 -10.06
CA LYS A 453 -5.14 28.97 -10.80
C LYS A 453 -3.60 29.02 -10.70
N ALA A 454 -3.08 29.69 -9.68
CA ALA A 454 -1.64 29.77 -9.46
C ALA A 454 -1.14 28.37 -9.06
N TYR A 455 -0.17 27.87 -9.81
CA TYR A 455 0.48 26.59 -9.57
C TYR A 455 1.65 26.85 -8.62
N ALA A 456 1.92 25.93 -7.69
CA ALA A 456 3.14 25.93 -6.91
C ALA A 456 3.63 24.49 -6.83
N SER A 457 4.86 24.25 -7.28
CA SER A 457 5.46 22.91 -7.16
C SER A 457 5.80 22.62 -5.69
N ALA A 458 5.46 21.42 -5.21
CA ALA A 458 5.71 21.02 -3.82
C ALA A 458 7.21 21.12 -3.45
N ASP A 459 8.10 20.74 -4.37
CA ASP A 459 9.55 20.86 -4.19
C ASP A 459 9.99 22.32 -4.05
N GLY A 460 9.45 23.21 -4.90
CA GLY A 460 9.71 24.64 -4.83
C GLY A 460 9.13 25.28 -3.57
N MET A 461 7.97 24.82 -3.08
CA MET A 461 7.43 25.26 -1.79
C MET A 461 8.36 24.84 -0.64
N ASN A 462 8.83 23.59 -0.64
CA ASN A 462 9.69 23.06 0.40
C ASN A 462 11.09 23.72 0.44
N GLU A 463 11.69 24.00 -0.73
CA GLU A 463 12.97 24.70 -0.82
C GLU A 463 12.87 26.16 -0.33
N ASN A 464 11.81 26.87 -0.74
CA ASN A 464 11.59 28.25 -0.32
C ASN A 464 11.17 28.35 1.15
N TYR A 465 10.44 27.36 1.68
CA TYR A 465 10.15 27.24 3.10
C TYR A 465 11.45 27.15 3.93
N LYS A 466 12.36 26.25 3.56
CA LYS A 466 13.66 26.11 4.23
C LYS A 466 14.47 27.40 4.16
N THR A 467 14.53 27.99 2.97
CA THR A 467 15.21 29.28 2.75
C THR A 467 14.62 30.38 3.62
N PHE A 468 13.30 30.41 3.76
CA PHE A 468 12.61 31.35 4.63
C PHE A 468 13.03 31.16 6.09
N CYS A 469 12.91 29.96 6.63
CA CYS A 469 13.25 29.66 8.02
C CYS A 469 14.72 29.91 8.34
N GLU A 470 15.63 29.55 7.44
CA GLU A 470 17.09 29.62 7.68
C GLU A 470 17.69 31.00 7.43
N LYS A 471 17.19 31.75 6.44
CA LYS A 471 17.88 32.95 5.92
C LYS A 471 17.01 34.21 5.95
N ASP A 472 15.74 34.09 5.53
CA ASP A 472 14.91 35.26 5.24
C ASP A 472 13.91 35.63 6.35
N MET A 473 13.76 34.78 7.38
CA MET A 473 12.91 35.01 8.54
C MET A 473 13.48 36.13 9.43
N LYS A 474 13.11 37.37 9.08
CA LYS A 474 13.45 38.59 9.84
C LYS A 474 12.20 39.13 10.53
N LEU A 475 12.13 38.92 11.84
CA LEU A 475 11.02 39.36 12.67
C LEU A 475 11.11 40.87 12.96
N VAL A 476 10.02 41.59 12.71
CA VAL A 476 9.85 43.01 13.01
C VAL A 476 8.74 43.15 14.04
N TYR A 477 9.01 43.86 15.14
CA TYR A 477 8.00 44.15 16.16
C TYR A 477 6.97 45.15 15.63
N ARG A 478 5.67 44.82 15.71
CA ARG A 478 4.55 45.64 15.23
C ARG A 478 3.59 46.10 16.34
N GLY A 479 3.73 45.58 17.56
CA GLY A 479 2.94 45.97 18.74
C GLY A 479 1.49 45.45 18.73
N GLY A 480 0.85 45.43 19.90
CA GLY A 480 -0.52 44.94 20.10
C GLY A 480 -0.64 43.41 20.12
N SER A 481 -1.85 42.87 19.89
CA SER A 481 -2.13 41.42 19.86
C SER A 481 -1.39 40.62 18.78
N VAL A 482 -0.67 41.32 17.90
CA VAL A 482 0.04 40.75 16.75
C VAL A 482 1.53 40.49 17.04
N GLY A 483 2.15 41.22 17.99
CA GLY A 483 3.54 41.04 18.40
C GLY A 483 4.58 41.25 17.29
N TYR A 484 5.35 40.21 16.96
CA TYR A 484 6.40 40.20 15.92
C TYR A 484 5.90 39.56 14.62
N ILE A 485 6.25 40.13 13.46
CA ILE A 485 5.96 39.55 12.15
C ILE A 485 7.22 39.48 11.30
N GLY A 486 7.45 38.36 10.61
CA GLY A 486 8.42 38.23 9.51
C GLY A 486 7.75 37.60 8.30
N SER A 487 8.05 38.09 7.10
CA SER A 487 7.51 37.53 5.86
C SER A 487 8.46 37.70 4.68
N ALA A 488 8.52 36.70 3.80
CA ALA A 488 9.25 36.78 2.55
C ALA A 488 8.37 36.29 1.40
N THR A 489 8.53 36.91 0.23
CA THR A 489 7.84 36.54 -1.00
C THR A 489 8.85 35.95 -1.99
N TYR A 490 8.56 34.76 -2.49
CA TYR A 490 9.36 34.08 -3.50
C TYR A 490 8.62 34.08 -4.83
N HIS A 491 9.39 34.04 -5.93
CA HIS A 491 8.89 34.01 -7.30
C HIS A 491 7.87 35.11 -7.63
N LYS A 492 8.09 36.31 -7.08
CA LYS A 492 7.21 37.46 -7.23
C LYS A 492 6.91 37.78 -8.71
N GLY A 493 5.63 37.92 -9.03
CA GLY A 493 5.13 38.22 -10.38
C GLY A 493 5.01 37.02 -11.31
N THR A 494 5.27 35.80 -10.80
CA THR A 494 5.12 34.55 -11.57
C THR A 494 3.91 33.74 -11.08
N PRO A 495 3.46 32.72 -11.85
CA PRO A 495 2.45 31.78 -11.37
C PRO A 495 2.81 31.06 -10.07
N ASP A 496 4.11 30.91 -9.76
CA ASP A 496 4.65 30.28 -8.55
C ASP A 496 4.89 31.26 -7.40
N GLU A 497 4.34 32.50 -7.47
CA GLU A 497 4.48 33.48 -6.39
C GLU A 497 3.90 32.93 -5.08
N GLN A 498 4.74 32.90 -4.04
CA GLN A 498 4.37 32.40 -2.74
C GLN A 498 4.91 33.28 -1.62
N VAL A 499 4.16 33.40 -0.53
CA VAL A 499 4.52 34.20 0.63
C VAL A 499 4.57 33.31 1.85
N PHE A 500 5.74 33.24 2.48
CA PHE A 500 5.89 32.66 3.81
C PHE A 500 5.84 33.78 4.84
N ALA A 501 5.08 33.57 5.91
CA ALA A 501 4.93 34.54 6.98
C ALA A 501 4.86 33.85 8.35
N VAL A 502 5.49 34.46 9.34
CA VAL A 502 5.48 34.05 10.75
C VAL A 502 5.02 35.23 11.59
N GLN A 503 4.12 34.96 12.52
CA GLN A 503 3.61 35.93 13.49
C GLN A 503 3.75 35.35 14.90
N LEU A 504 4.38 36.10 15.80
CA LEU A 504 4.58 35.71 17.20
C LEU A 504 3.93 36.73 18.13
N PRO A 505 3.28 36.31 19.24
CA PRO A 505 2.74 37.23 20.24
C PRO A 505 3.86 38.01 20.96
N GLU A 506 3.49 39.12 21.62
CA GLU A 506 4.43 40.00 22.34
C GLU A 506 5.26 39.27 23.42
N SER A 507 4.70 38.23 24.03
CA SER A 507 5.36 37.42 25.07
C SER A 507 6.48 36.50 24.57
N ALA A 508 6.65 36.35 23.25
CA ALA A 508 7.61 35.42 22.64
C ALA A 508 8.93 36.10 22.21
N SER A 509 9.45 37.04 23.02
CA SER A 509 10.63 37.88 22.70
C SER A 509 11.96 37.13 22.56
N THR A 510 11.97 35.80 22.73
CA THR A 510 13.12 34.95 22.40
C THR A 510 12.64 33.67 21.69
N LEU A 511 13.09 33.47 20.45
CA LEU A 511 13.08 32.15 19.81
C LEU A 511 14.05 31.28 20.62
N GLY A 512 13.51 30.41 21.48
CA GLY A 512 14.31 29.37 22.10
C GLY A 512 15.01 28.57 21.01
N SER A 513 16.27 28.20 21.24
CA SER A 513 17.15 27.46 20.33
C SER A 513 16.64 26.05 19.91
N GLY A 514 15.35 25.76 20.08
CA GLY A 514 14.68 24.50 19.77
C GLY A 514 13.62 24.59 18.67
N ILE A 515 13.42 25.75 18.03
CA ILE A 515 12.50 25.89 16.89
C ILE A 515 13.33 26.21 15.64
N THR A 516 14.06 25.20 15.14
CA THR A 516 14.73 25.28 13.84
C THR A 516 14.09 24.37 12.79
N HIS A 517 13.19 23.48 13.17
CA HIS A 517 12.44 22.64 12.24
C HIS A 517 11.04 22.41 12.80
N ALA A 518 10.07 23.20 12.33
CA ALA A 518 8.66 22.80 12.29
C ALA A 518 8.37 22.28 10.88
#